data_AF-A0A0A7S1T2-F1
#
_entry.id   AF-A0A0A7S1T2-F1
#
_cell.length_a   1.000
_cell.length_b   1.000
_cell.length_c   1.000
_cell.angle_alpha   90.00
_cell.angle_beta   90.00
_cell.angle_gamma   90.00
#
_symmetry.space_group_name_H-M   'P 1'
#
loop_
_entity.id
_entity.type
_entity.pdbx_description
1 polymer ?
#
loop_
_entity_poly.entity_id
_entity_poly.type
_entity_poly.pdbx_seq_one_letter_code
_entity_poly.pdbx_strand_id
1 'polypeptide(L)'
;MEKLADIITIADTKGGTTKSTVAVHIAAFCAQSGLKTLLIDFDLEQPTSCSYFPFENEAPCGVYEFIVLHESNLDKLISTTKISNLYAMSSNSVRQEIISNLKSSADSIIRLKSCLKLIQFEYDVIIIDTVGTIDPTVSMAVLAADIVLSPLDPSMPSVKEYLRGTVNNLFKSLIPFKDYGLRLPSIFTFFNRVEESNDCKRIMELFKHSITKLSDVTSLYNLTILNKHIKKQNSYRVAASLGIPSFQSYSENDKTAVHPYKITKQQAQAVIEDIHYLCTNILPSFKANFDAFVLSKIA
;
A
#
# COMPACT_ATOMS: atom_id res chain seq x y z
N MET A 1 22.55 -4.02 15.97
CA MET A 1 21.94 -3.02 15.07
C MET A 1 20.47 -3.04 15.36
N GLU A 2 19.86 -1.89 15.61
CA GLU A 2 18.41 -1.79 15.78
C GLU A 2 17.72 -2.19 14.47
N LYS A 3 16.63 -2.95 14.58
CA LYS A 3 15.84 -3.40 13.44
C LYS A 3 15.05 -2.19 12.90
N LEU A 4 15.21 -1.91 11.62
CA LEU A 4 14.42 -0.88 10.92
C LEU A 4 13.18 -1.53 10.32
N ALA A 5 12.05 -0.83 10.33
CA ALA A 5 10.87 -1.22 9.57
C ALA A 5 11.17 -1.28 8.07
N ASP A 6 10.58 -2.26 7.38
CA ASP A 6 10.49 -2.24 5.91
C ASP A 6 9.37 -1.27 5.50
N ILE A 7 9.70 -0.21 4.76
CA ILE A 7 8.74 0.83 4.35
C ILE A 7 8.21 0.56 2.95
N ILE A 8 6.89 0.38 2.84
CA ILE A 8 6.19 0.05 1.60
C ILE A 8 5.24 1.19 1.23
N THR A 9 5.42 1.77 0.05
CA THR A 9 4.47 2.75 -0.52
C THR A 9 3.62 2.09 -1.59
N ILE A 10 2.29 2.21 -1.48
CA ILE A 10 1.36 1.81 -2.55
C ILE A 10 1.13 3.01 -3.46
N ALA A 11 1.69 2.99 -4.67
CA ALA A 11 1.64 4.14 -5.60
C ALA A 11 1.21 3.74 -7.02
N ASP A 12 0.32 4.53 -7.61
CA ASP A 12 -0.08 4.53 -9.03
C ASP A 12 -0.67 5.91 -9.34
N THR A 13 -0.34 6.47 -10.50
CA THR A 13 -0.75 7.81 -10.94
C THR A 13 -2.16 7.84 -11.51
N LYS A 14 -2.83 6.70 -11.63
CA LYS A 14 -4.25 6.64 -12.00
C LYS A 14 -5.17 6.74 -10.78
N GLY A 15 -6.14 7.67 -10.83
CA GLY A 15 -7.24 7.77 -9.86
C GLY A 15 -8.25 6.62 -9.97
N GLY A 16 -8.91 6.26 -8.86
CA GLY A 16 -9.87 5.13 -8.82
C GLY A 16 -9.22 3.74 -8.88
N THR A 17 -7.93 3.68 -8.55
CA THR A 17 -7.13 2.46 -8.42
C THR A 17 -7.35 1.82 -7.06
N THR A 18 -7.21 0.51 -7.00
CA THR A 18 -7.39 -0.34 -5.81
C THR A 18 -6.28 -0.18 -4.75
N LYS A 19 -5.60 0.98 -4.70
CA LYS A 19 -4.42 1.20 -3.84
C LYS A 19 -4.75 1.01 -2.37
N SER A 20 -5.73 1.76 -1.86
CA SER A 20 -6.21 1.65 -0.48
C SER A 20 -6.67 0.24 -0.15
N THR A 21 -7.35 -0.43 -1.08
CA THR A 21 -7.74 -1.83 -0.89
C THR A 21 -6.54 -2.75 -0.71
N VAL A 22 -5.50 -2.60 -1.54
CA VAL A 22 -4.26 -3.39 -1.43
C VAL A 22 -3.51 -3.05 -0.15
N ALA A 23 -3.37 -1.76 0.17
CA ALA A 23 -2.70 -1.26 1.38
C ALA A 23 -3.31 -1.87 2.65
N VAL A 24 -4.63 -1.74 2.80
CA VAL A 24 -5.41 -2.28 3.92
C VAL A 24 -5.24 -3.80 4.05
N HIS A 25 -5.33 -4.55 2.94
CA HIS A 25 -5.24 -6.00 3.00
C HIS A 25 -3.82 -6.48 3.34
N ILE A 26 -2.78 -5.84 2.80
CA ILE A 26 -1.39 -6.14 3.15
C ILE A 26 -1.12 -5.78 4.62
N ALA A 27 -1.61 -4.63 5.09
CA ALA A 27 -1.42 -4.20 6.47
C ALA A 27 -2.02 -5.18 7.47
N ALA A 28 -3.28 -5.55 7.25
CA ALA A 28 -3.94 -6.53 8.10
C ALA A 28 -3.28 -7.92 8.02
N PHE A 29 -2.83 -8.35 6.84
CA PHE A 29 -2.15 -9.64 6.68
C PHE A 29 -0.80 -9.68 7.42
N CYS A 30 0.00 -8.61 7.33
CA CYS A 30 1.25 -8.48 8.06
C CYS A 30 1.01 -8.51 9.58
N ALA A 31 0.06 -7.71 10.06
CA ALA A 31 -0.31 -7.66 11.47
C ALA A 31 -0.72 -9.03 12.03
N GLN A 32 -1.59 -9.74 11.31
CA GLN A 32 -2.05 -11.06 11.71
C GLN A 32 -1.01 -12.17 11.55
N SER A 33 0.01 -11.93 10.74
CA SER A 33 1.20 -12.79 10.68
C SER A 33 2.19 -12.52 11.83
N GLY A 34 1.80 -11.67 12.78
CA GLY A 34 2.56 -11.37 13.99
C GLY A 34 3.55 -10.21 13.85
N LEU A 35 3.45 -9.42 12.79
CA LEU A 35 4.34 -8.26 12.57
C LEU A 35 3.70 -6.99 13.13
N LYS A 36 4.44 -6.19 13.89
CA LYS A 36 3.98 -4.87 14.34
C LYS A 36 3.91 -3.94 13.12
N THR A 37 2.69 -3.62 12.67
CA THR A 37 2.44 -3.00 11.36
C THR A 37 1.75 -1.65 11.52
N LEU A 38 2.30 -0.60 10.89
CA LEU A 38 1.69 0.71 10.81
C LEU A 38 1.13 0.97 9.41
N LEU A 39 -0.15 1.34 9.31
CA LEU A 39 -0.76 1.88 8.10
C LEU A 39 -0.84 3.41 8.21
N ILE A 40 -0.27 4.13 7.24
CA ILE A 40 -0.36 5.58 7.12
C ILE A 40 -1.25 5.92 5.94
N ASP A 41 -2.37 6.60 6.20
CA ASP A 41 -3.24 7.14 5.15
C ASP A 41 -2.65 8.45 4.63
N PHE A 42 -1.93 8.37 3.52
CA PHE A 42 -1.30 9.52 2.86
C PHE A 42 -2.12 10.00 1.64
N ASP A 43 -3.37 9.54 1.49
CA ASP A 43 -4.33 10.13 0.57
C ASP A 43 -4.98 11.34 1.24
N LEU A 44 -4.34 12.51 1.09
CA LEU A 44 -4.82 13.76 1.65
C LEU A 44 -6.09 14.29 0.96
N GLU A 45 -6.51 13.69 -0.15
CA GLU A 45 -7.70 14.11 -0.91
C GLU A 45 -8.94 13.32 -0.50
N GLN A 46 -8.82 11.99 -0.35
CA GLN A 46 -9.91 11.10 0.02
C GLN A 46 -9.42 10.01 1.00
N PRO A 47 -9.08 10.38 2.25
CA PRO A 47 -8.54 9.42 3.20
C PRO A 47 -9.60 8.41 3.64
N THR A 48 -9.38 7.15 3.29
CA THR A 48 -10.34 6.07 3.54
C THR A 48 -9.68 4.79 4.05
N SER A 49 -8.36 4.66 3.97
CA SER A 49 -7.66 3.41 4.29
C SER A 49 -7.71 3.10 5.79
N CYS A 50 -7.50 4.09 6.66
CA CYS A 50 -7.56 3.88 8.11
C CYS A 50 -8.98 3.63 8.62
N SER A 51 -10.01 4.23 7.99
CA SER A 51 -11.43 4.02 8.34
C SER A 51 -11.92 2.59 8.10
N TYR A 52 -11.14 1.79 7.37
CA TYR A 52 -11.41 0.37 7.15
C TYR A 52 -11.28 -0.45 8.43
N PHE A 53 -10.60 0.05 9.46
CA PHE A 53 -10.42 -0.65 10.72
C PHE A 53 -11.09 0.12 11.86
N PRO A 54 -11.92 -0.54 12.69
CA PRO A 54 -12.43 0.09 13.89
C PRO A 54 -11.27 0.37 14.85
N PHE A 55 -11.19 1.61 15.34
CA PHE A 55 -10.23 2.00 16.36
C PHE A 55 -10.66 1.50 17.74
N GLU A 56 -9.67 1.10 18.53
CA GLU A 56 -9.80 0.87 19.96
C GLU A 56 -9.45 2.15 20.72
N ASN A 57 -8.41 2.86 20.28
CA ASN A 57 -8.08 4.21 20.72
C ASN A 57 -7.73 5.05 19.49
N GLU A 58 -8.33 6.24 19.39
CA GLU A 58 -8.10 7.17 18.30
C GLU A 58 -7.13 8.27 18.74
N ALA A 59 -6.06 8.43 17.98
CA ALA A 59 -5.06 9.45 18.20
C ALA A 59 -5.60 10.86 17.87
N PRO A 60 -5.25 11.90 18.67
CA PRO A 60 -5.71 13.27 18.44
C PRO A 60 -5.04 13.98 17.26
N CYS A 61 -3.91 13.47 16.77
CA CYS A 61 -3.14 14.02 15.66
C CYS A 61 -2.98 13.00 14.53
N GLY A 62 -2.50 13.46 13.37
CA GLY A 62 -2.31 12.62 12.20
C GLY A 62 -1.18 13.09 11.29
N VAL A 63 -1.38 12.87 9.99
CA VAL A 63 -0.36 13.17 8.97
C VAL A 63 0.08 14.63 8.98
N TYR A 64 -0.81 15.58 9.28
CA TYR A 64 -0.43 16.99 9.30
C TYR A 64 0.59 17.32 10.37
N GLU A 65 0.34 16.94 11.63
CA GLU A 65 1.27 17.20 12.72
C GLU A 65 2.58 16.44 12.49
N PHE A 66 2.51 15.23 11.94
CA PHE A 66 3.68 14.44 11.60
C PHE A 66 4.57 15.12 10.54
N ILE A 67 3.97 15.68 9.47
CA ILE A 67 4.71 16.24 8.33
C ILE A 67 5.06 17.71 8.54
N VAL A 68 4.13 18.52 9.04
CA VAL A 68 4.26 19.98 9.12
C VAL A 68 4.87 20.41 10.45
N LEU A 69 4.43 19.81 11.55
CA LEU A 69 4.89 20.17 12.90
C LEU A 69 6.05 19.30 13.40
N HIS A 70 6.44 18.26 12.65
CA HIS A 70 7.44 17.27 13.05
C HIS A 70 7.13 16.63 14.41
N GLU A 71 5.85 16.47 14.74
CA GLU A 71 5.46 15.71 15.92
C GLU A 71 5.98 14.27 15.77
N SER A 72 6.47 13.69 16.87
CA SER A 72 7.03 12.34 16.90
C SER A 72 6.53 11.52 18.08
N ASN A 73 5.69 12.11 18.94
CA ASN A 73 5.03 11.39 20.01
C ASN A 73 3.96 10.45 19.44
N LEU A 74 4.23 9.14 19.53
CA LEU A 74 3.35 8.11 19.00
C LEU A 74 1.97 8.11 19.65
N ASP A 75 1.87 8.42 20.94
CA ASP A 75 0.60 8.45 21.68
C ASP A 75 -0.36 9.52 21.13
N LYS A 76 0.19 10.55 20.46
CA LYS A 76 -0.59 11.58 19.79
C LYS A 76 -0.89 11.27 18.34
N LEU A 77 -0.05 10.49 17.67
CA LEU A 77 -0.07 10.30 16.21
C LEU A 77 -0.69 8.99 15.75
N ILE A 78 -0.67 7.97 16.61
CA ILE A 78 -0.94 6.59 16.21
C ILE A 78 -2.18 6.07 16.93
N SER A 79 -3.22 5.80 16.15
CA SER A 79 -4.42 5.10 16.62
C SER A 79 -4.14 3.59 16.74
N THR A 80 -4.68 2.97 17.79
CA THR A 80 -4.72 1.51 17.89
C THR A 80 -6.00 0.98 17.26
N THR A 81 -5.89 -0.11 16.50
CA THR A 81 -7.05 -0.76 15.88
C THR A 81 -7.50 -1.97 16.69
N LYS A 82 -8.73 -2.46 16.47
CA LYS A 82 -9.19 -3.74 17.03
C LYS A 82 -8.47 -4.96 16.45
N ILE A 83 -7.61 -4.77 15.44
CA ILE A 83 -6.76 -5.84 14.90
C ILE A 83 -5.43 -5.78 15.66
N SER A 84 -5.11 -6.85 16.38
CA SER A 84 -3.84 -6.98 17.09
C SER A 84 -2.65 -6.76 16.15
N ASN A 85 -1.63 -6.06 16.64
CA ASN A 85 -0.43 -5.63 15.90
C ASN A 85 -0.66 -4.66 14.74
N LEU A 86 -1.88 -4.16 14.53
CA LEU A 86 -2.18 -3.18 13.49
C LEU A 86 -2.46 -1.80 14.10
N TYR A 87 -1.70 -0.82 13.63
CA TYR A 87 -1.74 0.58 14.04
C TYR A 87 -2.04 1.45 12.83
N ALA A 88 -2.58 2.64 13.07
CA ALA A 88 -3.02 3.54 12.00
C ALA A 88 -2.63 5.00 12.28
N MET A 89 -2.17 5.70 11.26
CA MET A 89 -2.03 7.15 11.25
C MET A 89 -2.97 7.72 10.18
N SER A 90 -4.02 8.40 10.64
CA SER A 90 -5.03 8.99 9.76
C SER A 90 -4.54 10.29 9.12
N SER A 91 -4.98 10.56 7.90
CA SER A 91 -4.94 11.91 7.33
C SER A 91 -6.05 12.76 7.96
N ASN A 92 -5.67 13.89 8.55
CA ASN A 92 -6.56 14.74 9.35
C ASN A 92 -6.68 16.19 8.84
N SER A 93 -6.01 16.54 7.74
CA SER A 93 -6.00 17.91 7.21
C SER A 93 -6.28 17.98 5.73
N VAL A 94 -6.64 19.18 5.28
CA VAL A 94 -6.88 19.46 3.86
C VAL A 94 -5.55 19.45 3.12
N ARG A 95 -5.46 18.63 2.07
CA ARG A 95 -4.28 18.49 1.18
C ARG A 95 -3.56 19.81 0.85
N GLN A 96 -4.31 20.88 0.61
CA GLN A 96 -3.77 22.19 0.24
C GLN A 96 -2.87 22.81 1.32
N GLU A 97 -3.17 22.58 2.60
CA GLU A 97 -2.38 23.12 3.72
C GLU A 97 -1.03 22.44 3.84
N ILE A 98 -0.99 21.10 3.66
CA ILE A 98 0.28 20.37 3.64
C ILE A 98 1.10 20.79 2.43
N ILE A 99 0.48 20.87 1.24
CA ILE A 99 1.20 21.27 0.02
C ILE A 99 1.73 22.70 0.13
N SER A 100 0.99 23.65 0.71
CA SER A 100 1.45 25.02 0.86
C SER A 100 2.67 25.12 1.79
N ASN A 101 2.67 24.36 2.90
CA ASN A 101 3.81 24.24 3.81
C ASN A 101 5.02 23.55 3.17
N LEU A 102 4.78 22.52 2.34
CA LEU A 102 5.87 21.85 1.63
C LEU A 102 6.52 22.77 0.58
N LYS A 103 5.75 23.62 -0.11
CA LYS A 103 6.30 24.55 -1.12
C LYS A 103 7.31 25.55 -0.56
N SER A 104 7.18 25.94 0.71
CA SER A 104 8.10 26.87 1.36
C SER A 104 9.33 26.18 1.97
N SER A 105 9.41 24.83 1.91
CA SER A 105 10.46 24.09 2.59
C SER A 105 11.48 23.44 1.64
N ALA A 106 12.76 23.64 1.95
CA ALA A 106 13.89 23.11 1.17
C ALA A 106 14.00 21.57 1.23
N ASP A 107 13.52 20.95 2.31
CA ASP A 107 13.55 19.50 2.54
C ASP A 107 12.25 18.80 2.13
N SER A 108 11.31 19.50 1.49
CA SER A 108 9.95 19.02 1.24
C SER A 108 9.87 17.64 0.60
N ILE A 109 10.75 17.35 -0.36
CA ILE A 109 10.77 16.06 -1.08
C ILE A 109 11.27 14.89 -0.22
N ILE A 110 12.02 15.16 0.86
CA ILE A 110 12.53 14.15 1.81
C ILE A 110 11.88 14.23 3.19
N ARG A 111 10.85 15.07 3.34
CA ARG A 111 10.23 15.38 4.63
C ARG A 111 9.68 14.12 5.31
N LEU A 112 8.86 13.33 4.60
CA LEU A 112 8.32 12.08 5.13
C LEU A 112 9.42 11.10 5.52
N LYS A 113 10.47 10.97 4.70
CA LYS A 113 11.63 10.12 5.01
C LYS A 113 12.30 10.53 6.32
N SER A 114 12.38 11.83 6.58
CA SER A 114 12.98 12.38 7.80
C SER A 114 12.08 12.14 9.02
N CYS A 115 10.76 12.31 8.88
CA CYS A 115 9.82 12.03 9.96
C CYS A 115 9.74 10.52 10.28
N LEU A 116 9.74 9.65 9.28
CA LEU A 116 9.71 8.19 9.47
C LEU A 116 10.94 7.68 10.24
N LYS A 117 12.11 8.30 10.07
CA LYS A 117 13.31 7.96 10.86
C LYS A 117 13.09 8.07 12.37
N LEU A 118 12.15 8.90 12.82
CA LEU A 118 11.87 9.08 14.25
C LEU A 118 11.02 7.94 14.83
N ILE A 119 10.29 7.21 13.99
CA ILE A 119 9.29 6.22 14.43
C ILE A 119 9.51 4.81 13.86
N GLN A 120 10.37 4.64 12.84
CA GLN A 120 10.56 3.38 12.12
C GLN A 120 11.10 2.22 12.96
N PHE A 121 11.68 2.50 14.14
CA PHE A 121 12.19 1.47 15.05
C PHE A 121 11.08 0.75 15.83
N GLU A 122 9.88 1.31 15.83
CA GLU A 122 8.73 0.81 16.59
C GLU A 122 7.91 -0.21 15.82
N TYR A 123 8.21 -0.45 14.55
CA TYR A 123 7.43 -1.28 13.66
C TYR A 123 8.32 -2.25 12.89
N ASP A 124 7.75 -3.38 12.49
CA ASP A 124 8.38 -4.30 11.55
C ASP A 124 8.12 -3.85 10.11
N VAL A 125 6.93 -3.30 9.85
CA VAL A 125 6.48 -2.88 8.51
C VAL A 125 5.69 -1.58 8.62
N ILE A 126 5.98 -0.63 7.74
CA ILE A 126 5.19 0.60 7.57
C ILE A 126 4.62 0.61 6.15
N ILE A 127 3.31 0.77 6.02
CA ILE A 127 2.60 0.81 4.75
C ILE A 127 2.02 2.20 4.55
N ILE A 128 2.30 2.81 3.42
CA ILE A 128 1.87 4.17 3.07
C ILE A 128 0.90 4.06 1.90
N ASP A 129 -0.38 4.35 2.14
CA ASP A 129 -1.38 4.47 1.09
C ASP A 129 -1.36 5.89 0.52
N THR A 130 -1.39 6.04 -0.80
CA THR A 130 -1.20 7.35 -1.44
C THR A 130 -2.37 7.72 -2.35
N VAL A 131 -2.49 9.02 -2.64
CA VAL A 131 -3.47 9.53 -3.61
C VAL A 131 -3.17 9.05 -5.04
N GLY A 132 -4.21 8.87 -5.86
CA GLY A 132 -4.10 8.47 -7.27
C GLY A 132 -3.78 9.60 -8.24
N THR A 133 -2.75 10.39 -7.96
CA THR A 133 -2.31 11.50 -8.82
C THR A 133 -0.81 11.76 -8.66
N ILE A 134 -0.20 12.46 -9.62
CA ILE A 134 1.19 12.89 -9.49
C ILE A 134 1.19 14.22 -8.74
N ASP A 135 1.72 14.22 -7.52
CA ASP A 135 1.95 15.44 -6.76
C ASP A 135 3.20 15.31 -5.86
N PRO A 136 3.58 16.38 -5.13
CA PRO A 136 4.73 16.35 -4.24
C PRO A 136 4.61 15.32 -3.10
N THR A 137 3.40 14.98 -2.64
CA THR A 137 3.22 14.07 -1.51
C THR A 137 3.45 12.63 -1.95
N VAL A 138 2.98 12.23 -3.14
CA VAL A 138 3.31 10.93 -3.73
C VAL A 138 4.80 10.79 -4.01
N SER A 139 5.44 11.84 -4.54
CA SER A 139 6.88 11.85 -4.83
C SER A 139 7.71 11.64 -3.56
N MET A 140 7.33 12.33 -2.49
CA MET A 140 7.92 12.19 -1.16
C MET A 140 7.69 10.79 -0.57
N ALA A 141 6.50 10.21 -0.73
CA ALA A 141 6.20 8.85 -0.28
C ALA A 141 7.02 7.78 -1.01
N VAL A 142 7.27 7.97 -2.32
CA VAL A 142 8.14 7.07 -3.09
C VAL A 142 9.59 7.15 -2.61
N LEU A 143 10.14 8.34 -2.36
CA LEU A 143 11.52 8.46 -1.87
C LEU A 143 11.71 7.99 -0.42
N ALA A 144 10.64 8.00 0.37
CA ALA A 144 10.65 7.51 1.75
C ALA A 144 10.68 5.98 1.83
N ALA A 145 10.19 5.28 0.81
CA ALA A 145 10.04 3.84 0.80
C ALA A 145 11.32 3.06 0.50
N ASP A 146 11.36 1.82 0.98
CA ASP A 146 12.28 0.78 0.50
C ASP A 146 11.67 0.04 -0.69
N ILE A 147 10.34 -0.09 -0.70
CA ILE A 147 9.57 -0.82 -1.69
C ILE A 147 8.40 0.03 -2.18
N VAL A 148 8.20 0.08 -3.49
CA VAL A 148 6.96 0.59 -4.08
C VAL A 148 6.18 -0.57 -4.67
N LEU A 149 4.94 -0.76 -4.22
CA LEU A 149 4.03 -1.73 -4.80
C LEU A 149 2.96 -0.99 -5.62
N SER A 150 2.89 -1.29 -6.92
CA SER A 150 2.04 -0.58 -7.86
C SER A 150 1.01 -1.51 -8.53
N PRO A 151 -0.25 -1.52 -8.06
CA PRO A 151 -1.31 -2.33 -8.66
C PRO A 151 -1.75 -1.71 -10.00
N LEU A 152 -1.86 -2.53 -11.05
CA LEU A 152 -2.21 -2.09 -12.40
C LEU A 152 -3.48 -2.79 -12.89
N ASP A 153 -4.49 -2.04 -13.37
CA ASP A 153 -5.62 -2.70 -14.03
C ASP A 153 -5.24 -3.15 -15.46
N PRO A 154 -5.74 -4.31 -15.93
CA PRO A 154 -5.52 -4.80 -17.29
C PRO A 154 -6.41 -4.06 -18.31
N SER A 155 -6.29 -2.74 -18.37
CA SER A 155 -6.95 -1.90 -19.36
C SER A 155 -5.93 -1.03 -20.10
N MET A 156 -6.11 -0.78 -21.39
CA MET A 156 -5.19 0.08 -22.15
C MET A 156 -5.04 1.49 -21.59
N PRO A 157 -6.10 2.16 -21.09
CA PRO A 157 -5.95 3.45 -20.41
C PRO A 157 -5.05 3.36 -19.18
N SER A 158 -5.20 2.33 -18.34
CA SER A 158 -4.32 2.12 -17.17
C SER A 158 -2.89 1.85 -17.57
N VAL A 159 -2.67 0.96 -18.55
CA VAL A 159 -1.33 0.64 -19.05
C VAL A 159 -0.62 1.88 -19.59
N LYS A 160 -1.32 2.70 -20.39
CA LYS A 160 -0.76 3.95 -20.92
C LYS A 160 -0.44 4.95 -19.81
N GLU A 161 -1.32 5.10 -18.84
CA GLU A 161 -1.11 6.03 -17.73
C GLU A 161 0.01 5.56 -16.80
N TYR A 162 0.13 4.26 -16.55
CA TYR A 162 1.25 3.71 -15.81
C TYR A 162 2.59 4.00 -16.51
N LEU A 163 2.69 3.69 -17.81
CA LEU A 163 3.93 3.88 -18.56
C LEU A 163 4.31 5.36 -18.67
N ARG A 164 3.34 6.24 -18.90
CA ARG A 164 3.58 7.69 -19.07
C ARG A 164 3.68 8.43 -17.74
N GLY A 165 2.66 8.33 -16.91
CA GLY A 165 2.55 9.04 -15.64
C GLY A 165 3.42 8.41 -14.56
N THR A 166 3.25 7.13 -14.29
CA THR A 166 3.95 6.49 -13.17
C THR A 166 5.43 6.27 -13.46
N VAL A 167 5.78 5.66 -14.60
CA VAL A 167 7.18 5.36 -14.93
C VAL A 167 7.92 6.60 -15.45
N ASN A 168 7.42 7.21 -16.53
CA ASN A 168 8.15 8.28 -17.21
C ASN A 168 8.08 9.65 -16.54
N ASN A 169 7.04 9.94 -15.75
CA ASN A 169 6.96 11.22 -15.04
C ASN A 169 7.40 11.04 -13.58
N LEU A 170 6.66 10.24 -12.78
CA LEU A 170 6.93 10.10 -11.35
C LEU A 170 8.30 9.47 -11.09
N PHE A 171 8.53 8.21 -11.47
CA PHE A 171 9.80 7.53 -11.16
C PHE A 171 10.99 8.21 -11.85
N LYS A 172 10.87 8.59 -13.12
CA LYS A 172 11.98 9.26 -13.82
C LYS A 172 12.36 10.60 -13.17
N SER A 173 11.40 11.39 -12.69
CA SER A 173 11.67 12.66 -12.00
C SER A 173 12.44 12.49 -10.69
N LEU A 174 12.38 11.30 -10.10
CA LEU A 174 13.00 10.99 -8.82
C LEU A 174 14.43 10.44 -8.95
N ILE A 175 14.87 10.06 -10.16
CA ILE A 175 16.22 9.52 -10.40
C ILE A 175 17.34 10.49 -9.96
N PRO A 176 17.28 11.81 -10.24
CA PRO A 176 18.36 12.73 -9.88
C PRO A 176 18.67 12.76 -8.37
N PHE A 177 17.70 12.41 -7.52
CA PHE A 177 17.90 12.34 -6.06
C PHE A 177 18.91 11.26 -5.64
N LYS A 178 19.17 10.27 -6.49
CA LYS A 178 20.23 9.28 -6.29
C LYS A 178 21.61 9.93 -6.21
N ASP A 179 21.86 10.96 -7.02
CA ASP A 179 23.14 11.68 -7.05
C ASP A 179 23.37 12.49 -5.76
N TYR A 180 22.30 12.76 -5.01
CA TYR A 180 22.33 13.37 -3.67
C TYR A 180 22.41 12.32 -2.54
N GLY A 181 22.69 11.06 -2.86
CA GLY A 181 22.88 9.98 -1.88
C GLY A 181 21.59 9.31 -1.42
N LEU A 182 20.44 9.61 -2.04
CA LEU A 182 19.19 8.92 -1.72
C LEU A 182 19.12 7.56 -2.42
N ARG A 183 18.66 6.56 -1.69
CA ARG A 183 18.36 5.25 -2.27
C ARG A 183 17.00 5.29 -2.95
N LEU A 184 16.92 4.78 -4.18
CA LEU A 184 15.68 4.56 -4.89
C LEU A 184 15.06 3.23 -4.41
N PRO A 185 13.73 3.15 -4.22
CA PRO A 185 13.06 1.93 -3.80
C PRO A 185 13.09 0.86 -4.89
N SER A 186 12.94 -0.41 -4.50
CA SER A 186 12.61 -1.47 -5.45
C SER A 186 11.13 -1.38 -5.84
N ILE A 187 10.82 -1.46 -7.14
CA ILE A 187 9.43 -1.39 -7.62
C ILE A 187 8.91 -2.79 -7.92
N PHE A 188 7.73 -3.11 -7.41
CA PHE A 188 6.95 -4.27 -7.79
C PHE A 188 5.63 -3.82 -8.42
N THR A 189 5.28 -4.37 -9.57
CA THR A 189 3.99 -4.12 -10.21
C THR A 189 3.30 -5.44 -10.54
N PHE A 190 1.98 -5.44 -10.49
CA PHE A 190 1.18 -6.62 -10.76
C PHE A 190 -0.17 -6.21 -11.34
N PHE A 191 -0.78 -7.10 -12.11
CA PHE A 191 -2.13 -6.87 -12.60
C PHE A 191 -3.17 -7.19 -11.51
N ASN A 192 -4.02 -6.22 -11.22
CA ASN A 192 -5.17 -6.36 -10.34
C ASN A 192 -6.48 -6.39 -11.12
N ARG A 193 -7.54 -6.93 -10.52
CA ARG A 193 -8.89 -7.04 -11.11
C ARG A 193 -8.88 -7.75 -12.46
N VAL A 194 -8.04 -8.77 -12.62
CA VAL A 194 -7.94 -9.52 -13.87
C VAL A 194 -9.19 -10.37 -14.09
N GLU A 195 -9.75 -10.25 -15.29
CA GLU A 195 -10.83 -11.08 -15.80
C GLU A 195 -10.26 -12.09 -16.81
N GLU A 196 -10.85 -13.28 -16.91
CA GLU A 196 -10.42 -14.31 -17.84
C GLU A 196 -10.91 -14.00 -19.25
N SER A 197 -10.25 -13.05 -19.91
CA SER A 197 -10.55 -12.64 -21.29
C SER A 197 -9.31 -12.59 -22.17
N ASN A 198 -9.49 -12.81 -23.47
CA ASN A 198 -8.41 -12.68 -24.45
C ASN A 198 -7.89 -11.23 -24.53
N ASP A 199 -8.77 -10.24 -24.31
CA ASP A 199 -8.37 -8.84 -24.31
C ASP A 199 -7.46 -8.51 -23.12
N CYS A 200 -7.78 -8.98 -21.91
CA CYS A 200 -6.90 -8.83 -20.74
C CYS A 200 -5.51 -9.45 -21.00
N LYS A 201 -5.45 -10.69 -21.52
CA LYS A 201 -4.17 -11.34 -21.87
C LYS A 201 -3.34 -10.51 -22.84
N ARG A 202 -3.97 -10.04 -23.93
CA ARG A 202 -3.33 -9.18 -24.93
C ARG A 202 -2.82 -7.87 -24.35
N ILE A 203 -3.60 -7.20 -23.50
CA ILE A 203 -3.20 -5.94 -22.84
C ILE A 203 -1.99 -6.17 -21.93
N MET A 204 -1.98 -7.27 -21.18
CA MET A 204 -0.88 -7.61 -20.30
C MET A 204 0.41 -7.92 -21.06
N GLU A 205 0.32 -8.60 -22.21
CA GLU A 205 1.46 -8.82 -23.11
C GLU A 205 1.98 -7.50 -23.70
N LEU A 206 1.09 -6.62 -24.14
CA LEU A 206 1.46 -5.29 -24.64
C LEU A 206 2.17 -4.45 -23.58
N PHE A 207 1.71 -4.51 -22.33
CA PHE A 207 2.38 -3.87 -21.21
C PHE A 207 3.78 -4.43 -21.00
N LYS A 208 3.93 -5.76 -20.92
CA LYS A 208 5.23 -6.44 -20.77
C LYS A 208 6.20 -6.07 -21.90
N HIS A 209 5.72 -5.95 -23.14
CA HIS A 209 6.55 -5.51 -24.26
C HIS A 209 6.88 -4.00 -24.22
N SER A 210 6.00 -3.17 -23.65
CA SER A 210 6.22 -1.72 -23.61
C SER A 210 7.17 -1.32 -22.48
N ILE A 211 7.08 -1.98 -21.33
CA ILE A 211 7.89 -1.67 -20.16
C ILE A 211 9.37 -2.07 -20.33
N THR A 212 9.66 -3.09 -21.15
CA THR A 212 11.05 -3.45 -21.50
C THR A 212 11.77 -2.37 -22.30
N LYS A 213 11.03 -1.49 -23.00
CA LYS A 213 11.59 -0.35 -23.74
C LYS A 213 12.00 0.81 -22.82
N LEU A 214 11.59 0.79 -21.55
CA LEU A 214 11.90 1.80 -20.54
C LEU A 214 13.04 1.31 -19.62
N SER A 215 14.02 0.62 -20.19
CA SER A 215 15.13 0.00 -19.44
C SER A 215 16.00 0.99 -18.67
N ASP A 216 16.04 2.25 -19.11
CA ASP A 216 16.72 3.35 -18.43
C ASP A 216 16.14 3.62 -17.04
N VAL A 217 14.82 3.56 -16.90
CA VAL A 217 14.13 3.76 -15.61
C VAL A 217 14.03 2.43 -14.85
N THR A 218 13.57 1.37 -15.51
CA THR A 218 13.24 0.11 -14.81
C THR A 218 14.44 -0.55 -14.17
N SER A 219 15.64 -0.46 -14.78
CA SER A 219 16.86 -1.03 -14.20
C SER A 219 17.31 -0.29 -12.93
N LEU A 220 17.15 1.04 -12.89
CA LEU A 220 17.56 1.86 -11.74
C LEU A 220 16.71 1.60 -10.49
N TYR A 221 15.45 1.22 -10.70
CA TYR A 221 14.49 0.89 -9.64
C TYR A 221 14.34 -0.61 -9.39
N ASN A 222 15.13 -1.46 -10.05
CA ASN A 222 14.98 -2.93 -9.99
C ASN A 222 13.52 -3.38 -10.19
N LEU A 223 12.84 -2.79 -11.20
CA LEU A 223 11.41 -2.99 -11.38
C LEU A 223 11.09 -4.44 -11.74
N THR A 224 10.24 -5.07 -10.93
CA THR A 224 9.79 -6.44 -11.09
C THR A 224 8.30 -6.50 -11.38
N ILE A 225 7.92 -7.21 -12.45
CA ILE A 225 6.52 -7.54 -12.75
C ILE A 225 6.21 -8.88 -12.08
N LEU A 226 5.32 -8.90 -11.11
CA LEU A 226 4.92 -10.11 -10.42
C LEU A 226 4.11 -11.03 -11.35
N ASN A 227 4.37 -12.33 -11.24
CA ASN A 227 3.78 -13.34 -12.14
C ASN A 227 2.32 -13.66 -11.80
N LYS A 228 1.95 -13.60 -10.51
CA LYS A 228 0.56 -13.80 -10.11
C LYS A 228 -0.25 -12.54 -10.36
N HIS A 229 -1.50 -12.74 -10.78
CA HIS A 229 -2.45 -11.67 -11.03
C HIS A 229 -3.64 -11.82 -10.08
N ILE A 230 -4.09 -10.72 -9.50
CA ILE A 230 -5.24 -10.73 -8.60
C ILE A 230 -6.50 -10.69 -9.45
N LYS A 231 -7.34 -11.73 -9.30
CA LYS A 231 -8.61 -11.81 -10.03
C LYS A 231 -9.58 -10.75 -9.51
N LYS A 232 -10.46 -10.26 -10.39
CA LYS A 232 -11.58 -9.42 -9.95
C LYS A 232 -12.51 -10.24 -9.07
N GLN A 233 -12.58 -9.90 -7.79
CA GLN A 233 -13.45 -10.57 -6.83
C GLN A 233 -14.27 -9.55 -6.03
N ASN A 234 -15.54 -9.87 -5.77
CA ASN A 234 -16.41 -9.04 -4.95
C ASN A 234 -16.03 -9.08 -3.46
N SER A 235 -15.24 -10.06 -3.02
CA SER A 235 -14.78 -10.23 -1.63
C SER A 235 -14.03 -8.99 -1.12
N TYR A 236 -13.11 -8.44 -1.90
CA TYR A 236 -12.39 -7.20 -1.53
C TYR A 236 -13.32 -6.00 -1.31
N ARG A 237 -14.44 -5.93 -2.04
CA ARG A 237 -15.46 -4.87 -1.88
C ARG A 237 -16.34 -5.12 -0.66
N VAL A 238 -16.71 -6.38 -0.42
CA VAL A 238 -17.54 -6.76 0.74
C VAL A 238 -16.77 -6.57 2.04
N ALA A 239 -15.48 -6.91 2.08
CA ALA A 239 -14.59 -6.61 3.20
C ALA A 239 -14.54 -5.10 3.52
N ALA A 240 -14.58 -4.27 2.47
CA ALA A 240 -14.58 -2.81 2.62
C ALA A 240 -15.85 -2.29 3.27
N SER A 241 -16.98 -2.87 2.89
CA SER A 241 -18.26 -2.55 3.52
C SER A 241 -18.37 -3.06 4.96
N LEU A 242 -17.57 -4.05 5.35
CA LEU A 242 -17.63 -4.67 6.68
C LEU A 242 -16.60 -4.13 7.67
N GLY A 243 -15.64 -3.30 7.23
CA GLY A 243 -14.58 -2.78 8.11
C GLY A 243 -13.69 -3.88 8.70
N ILE A 244 -13.58 -4.99 7.98
CA ILE A 244 -12.90 -6.22 8.39
C ILE A 244 -12.19 -6.77 7.15
N PRO A 245 -10.90 -7.15 7.22
CA PRO A 245 -10.22 -7.78 6.10
C PRO A 245 -10.98 -8.99 5.55
N SER A 246 -10.93 -9.20 4.24
CA SER A 246 -11.69 -10.26 3.54
C SER A 246 -11.52 -11.68 4.12
N PHE A 247 -10.42 -11.92 4.84
CA PHE A 247 -10.09 -13.20 5.46
C PHE A 247 -10.64 -13.38 6.88
N GLN A 248 -11.17 -12.33 7.52
CA GLN A 248 -11.85 -12.39 8.81
C GLN A 248 -13.37 -12.45 8.69
N SER A 249 -13.94 -12.07 7.54
CA SER A 249 -15.40 -12.07 7.28
C SER A 249 -16.03 -13.46 7.10
N TYR A 250 -15.32 -14.53 7.46
CA TYR A 250 -15.84 -15.89 7.37
C TYR A 250 -16.52 -16.29 8.69
N SER A 251 -17.83 -16.50 8.65
CA SER A 251 -18.59 -17.11 9.74
C SER A 251 -19.10 -18.47 9.31
N GLU A 252 -18.55 -19.55 9.89
CA GLU A 252 -19.10 -20.91 9.76
C GLU A 252 -20.45 -21.06 10.49
N ASN A 253 -20.72 -20.23 11.51
CA ASN A 253 -21.75 -20.54 12.51
C ASN A 253 -22.88 -19.52 12.69
N ASP A 254 -22.90 -18.39 11.98
CA ASP A 254 -23.98 -17.43 12.15
C ASP A 254 -25.13 -17.68 11.16
N LYS A 255 -25.99 -18.64 11.53
CA LYS A 255 -27.30 -18.88 10.90
C LYS A 255 -28.32 -17.76 11.20
N THR A 256 -27.98 -16.84 12.11
CA THR A 256 -28.85 -15.76 12.59
C THR A 256 -28.46 -14.37 12.08
N ALA A 257 -27.28 -14.19 11.50
CA ALA A 257 -26.87 -12.90 10.94
C ALA A 257 -27.70 -12.53 9.69
N VAL A 258 -28.60 -11.57 9.86
CA VAL A 258 -29.29 -10.84 8.79
C VAL A 258 -28.29 -9.87 8.14
N HIS A 259 -27.29 -10.39 7.43
CA HIS A 259 -26.43 -9.56 6.57
C HIS A 259 -26.37 -10.17 5.16
N PRO A 260 -26.77 -9.41 4.11
CA PRO A 260 -26.88 -9.92 2.74
C PRO A 260 -25.53 -10.13 2.01
N TYR A 261 -24.39 -10.00 2.70
CA TYR A 261 -23.06 -10.05 2.09
C TYR A 261 -22.15 -11.07 2.78
N LYS A 262 -22.35 -12.37 2.51
CA LYS A 262 -21.46 -13.44 3.01
C LYS A 262 -20.32 -13.69 2.02
N ILE A 263 -19.07 -13.50 2.44
CA ILE A 263 -17.87 -13.97 1.71
C ILE A 263 -17.74 -15.48 1.95
N THR A 264 -17.57 -16.28 0.90
CA THR A 264 -17.42 -17.73 1.03
C THR A 264 -16.03 -18.12 1.53
N LYS A 265 -15.88 -19.31 2.13
CA LYS A 265 -14.57 -19.86 2.55
C LYS A 265 -13.55 -19.82 1.41
N GLN A 266 -13.99 -20.22 0.22
CA GLN A 266 -13.18 -20.25 -0.98
C GLN A 266 -12.72 -18.85 -1.43
N GLN A 267 -13.60 -17.84 -1.33
CA GLN A 267 -13.26 -16.46 -1.63
C GLN A 267 -12.26 -15.89 -0.62
N ALA A 268 -12.47 -16.14 0.68
CA ALA A 268 -11.54 -15.73 1.73
C ALA A 268 -10.15 -16.37 1.52
N GLN A 269 -10.11 -17.68 1.23
CA GLN A 269 -8.87 -18.39 0.95
C GLN A 269 -8.14 -17.84 -0.29
N ALA A 270 -8.86 -17.58 -1.39
CA ALA A 270 -8.26 -16.98 -2.58
C ALA A 270 -7.62 -15.62 -2.28
N VAL A 271 -8.26 -14.79 -1.46
CA VAL A 271 -7.67 -13.50 -1.02
C VAL A 271 -6.42 -13.71 -0.17
N ILE A 272 -6.45 -14.65 0.79
CA ILE A 272 -5.27 -15.00 1.60
C ILE A 272 -4.11 -15.42 0.70
N GLU A 273 -4.35 -16.27 -0.29
CA GLU A 273 -3.33 -16.75 -1.22
C GLU A 273 -2.79 -15.63 -2.13
N ASP A 274 -3.64 -14.68 -2.54
CA ASP A 274 -3.23 -13.52 -3.33
C ASP A 274 -2.32 -12.58 -2.51
N ILE A 275 -2.74 -12.22 -1.30
CA ILE A 275 -1.97 -11.34 -0.41
C ILE A 275 -0.70 -12.02 0.09
N HIS A 276 -0.75 -13.31 0.45
CA HIS A 276 0.42 -14.10 0.81
C HIS A 276 1.46 -14.10 -0.31
N TYR A 277 1.03 -14.29 -1.56
CA TYR A 277 1.93 -14.22 -2.70
C TYR A 277 2.57 -12.83 -2.84
N LEU A 278 1.79 -11.75 -2.72
CA LEU A 278 2.34 -10.39 -2.76
C LEU A 278 3.37 -10.19 -1.64
N CYS A 279 2.99 -10.45 -0.40
CA CYS A 279 3.82 -10.26 0.79
C CYS A 279 5.10 -11.08 0.75
N THR A 280 5.07 -12.34 0.34
CA THR A 280 6.28 -13.19 0.27
C THR A 280 7.27 -12.74 -0.80
N ASN A 281 6.81 -12.08 -1.86
CA ASN A 281 7.70 -11.54 -2.90
C ASN A 281 8.31 -10.19 -2.51
N ILE A 282 7.54 -9.33 -1.85
CA ILE A 282 8.02 -7.97 -1.48
C ILE A 282 8.73 -7.95 -0.12
N LEU A 283 8.38 -8.85 0.80
CA LEU A 283 8.93 -8.98 2.16
C LEU A 283 9.46 -10.40 2.41
N PRO A 284 10.48 -10.87 1.66
CA PRO A 284 10.97 -12.25 1.77
C PRO A 284 11.55 -12.59 3.14
N SER A 285 12.04 -11.60 3.89
CA SER A 285 12.54 -11.74 5.27
C SER A 285 11.48 -12.28 6.24
N PHE A 286 10.19 -12.01 5.97
CA PHE A 286 9.06 -12.41 6.81
C PHE A 286 8.29 -13.62 6.27
N LYS A 287 8.82 -14.31 5.25
CA LYS A 287 8.15 -15.46 4.63
C LYS A 287 7.70 -16.52 5.64
N ALA A 288 8.52 -16.84 6.65
CA ALA A 288 8.18 -17.82 7.67
C ALA A 288 6.93 -17.42 8.49
N ASN A 289 6.80 -16.14 8.85
CA ASN A 289 5.63 -15.59 9.52
C ASN A 289 4.38 -15.73 8.65
N PHE A 290 4.50 -15.37 7.36
CA PHE A 290 3.39 -15.44 6.41
C PHE A 290 2.93 -16.89 6.18
N ASP A 291 3.87 -17.82 5.99
CA ASP A 291 3.56 -19.24 5.81
C ASP A 291 2.86 -19.83 7.04
N ALA A 292 3.34 -19.52 8.24
CA ALA A 292 2.73 -19.97 9.49
C ALA A 292 1.29 -19.44 9.67
N PHE A 293 1.07 -18.17 9.33
CA PHE A 293 -0.27 -17.57 9.36
C PHE A 293 -1.23 -18.27 8.39
N VAL A 294 -0.82 -18.48 7.13
CA VAL A 294 -1.66 -19.15 6.13
C VAL A 294 -2.00 -20.57 6.56
N LEU A 295 -1.04 -21.34 7.09
CA LEU A 295 -1.28 -22.68 7.62
C LEU A 295 -2.33 -22.68 8.74
N SER A 296 -2.29 -21.69 9.63
CA SER A 296 -3.26 -21.55 10.72
C SER A 296 -4.70 -21.22 10.29
N LYS A 297 -4.88 -20.76 9.04
CA LYS A 297 -6.18 -20.36 8.48
C LYS A 297 -6.79 -21.40 7.52
N ILE A 298 -5.96 -22.29 6.98
CA ILE A 298 -6.38 -23.35 6.04
C ILE A 298 -6.60 -24.68 6.76
N ALA A 299 -5.93 -24.92 7.89
CA ALA A 299 -6.18 -26.07 8.78
C ALA A 299 -7.56 -26.00 9.44
#